data_AF-E8UZ17-F1
#
_entry.id   AF-E8UZ17-F1
#
_cell.length_a   1.000
_cell.length_b   1.000
_cell.length_c   1.000
_cell.angle_alpha   90.00
_cell.angle_beta   90.00
_cell.angle_gamma   90.00
#
_symmetry.space_group_name_H-M   'P 1'
#
loop_
_entity.id
_entity.type
_entity.pdbx_description
1 polymer ?
#
loop_
_entity_poly.entity_id
_entity_poly.type
_entity_poly.pdbx_seq_one_letter_code
_entity_poly.pdbx_strand_id
1 'polypeptide(L)'
;MLLDSLERLAKAESPFHGTYVELQRYFERHDDWELINPTLLAADLPDLDIFELAGALDEATQNGELRVRYTVLTPDGVVASDLYDLPSSIPRRLPDRFEELFTTRERPLVTVFEAAQPSLATDKEEDEGFSAFEAGS
;
A
#
# COMPACT_ATOMS: atom_id res chain seq x y z
N MET A 1 -11.19 -2.91 1.02
CA MET A 1 -9.85 -3.49 1.26
C MET A 1 -9.00 -2.60 2.14
N LEU A 2 -8.66 -1.37 1.73
CA LEU A 2 -7.88 -0.45 2.57
C LEU A 2 -8.58 -0.14 3.90
N LEU A 3 -9.87 0.20 3.83
CA LEU A 3 -10.66 0.47 5.03
C LEU A 3 -10.72 -0.74 5.98
N ASP A 4 -10.82 -1.96 5.44
CA ASP A 4 -10.82 -3.18 6.24
C ASP A 4 -9.48 -3.41 6.95
N SER A 5 -8.35 -3.16 6.26
CA SER A 5 -7.01 -3.22 6.88
C SER A 5 -6.86 -2.17 7.98
N LEU A 6 -7.33 -0.93 7.74
CA LEU A 6 -7.31 0.14 8.75
C LEU A 6 -8.19 -0.20 9.96
N GLU A 7 -9.37 -0.78 9.75
CA GLU A 7 -10.25 -1.24 10.84
C GLU A 7 -9.58 -2.36 11.67
N ARG A 8 -8.87 -3.30 11.03
CA ARG A 8 -8.09 -4.31 11.75
C ARG A 8 -6.97 -3.69 12.59
N LEU A 9 -6.19 -2.79 11.99
CA LEU A 9 -5.09 -2.08 12.68
C LEU A 9 -5.61 -1.22 13.83
N ALA A 10 -6.76 -0.55 13.66
CA ALA A 10 -7.41 0.22 14.69
C ALA A 10 -7.94 -0.65 15.85
N LYS A 11 -8.21 -1.95 15.64
CA LYS A 11 -8.61 -2.88 16.71
C LYS A 11 -7.42 -3.60 17.35
N ALA A 12 -6.25 -3.58 16.72
CA ALA A 12 -5.06 -4.23 17.22
C ALA A 12 -4.47 -3.47 18.42
N GLU A 13 -3.78 -4.20 19.30
CA GLU A 13 -3.00 -3.60 20.37
C GLU A 13 -1.68 -3.06 19.78
N SER A 14 -1.70 -1.78 19.42
CA SER A 14 -0.56 -1.07 18.80
C SER A 14 -0.27 0.24 19.55
N PRO A 15 1.01 0.64 19.69
CA PRO A 15 1.36 1.97 20.19
C PRO A 15 0.79 3.10 19.31
N PHE A 16 0.46 2.81 18.04
CA PHE A 16 -0.11 3.78 17.09
C PHE A 16 -1.64 3.66 16.93
N HIS A 17 -2.33 3.03 17.88
CA HIS A 17 -3.78 2.84 17.84
C HIS A 17 -4.55 4.13 17.51
N GLY A 18 -4.20 5.26 18.14
CA GLY A 18 -4.84 6.55 17.89
C GLY A 18 -4.73 6.99 16.42
N THR A 19 -3.52 6.86 15.85
CA THR A 19 -3.25 7.14 14.44
C THR A 19 -4.10 6.27 13.51
N TYR A 20 -4.20 4.97 13.76
CA TYR A 20 -5.02 4.09 12.92
C TYR A 20 -6.51 4.42 13.00
N VAL A 21 -7.02 4.80 14.18
CA VAL A 21 -8.42 5.24 14.34
C VAL A 21 -8.69 6.53 13.55
N GLU A 22 -7.77 7.50 13.57
CA GLU A 22 -7.91 8.73 12.79
C GLU A 22 -7.83 8.46 11.28
N LEU A 23 -6.90 7.60 10.85
CA LEU A 23 -6.84 7.14 9.46
C LEU A 23 -8.14 6.44 9.04
N GLN A 24 -8.65 5.52 9.84
CA GLN A 24 -9.93 4.84 9.56
C GLN A 24 -11.06 5.87 9.37
N ARG A 25 -11.25 6.79 10.31
CA ARG A 25 -12.28 7.85 10.23
C ARG A 25 -12.10 8.77 9.03
N TYR A 26 -10.86 9.02 8.62
CA TYR A 26 -10.57 9.81 7.43
C TYR A 26 -11.00 9.07 6.16
N PHE A 27 -10.60 7.80 6.01
CA PHE A 27 -10.94 6.98 4.84
C PHE A 27 -12.42 6.54 4.80
N GLU A 28 -13.13 6.48 5.93
CA GLU A 28 -14.60 6.33 5.96
C GLU A 28 -15.33 7.51 5.28
N ARG A 29 -14.70 8.69 5.24
CA ARG A 29 -15.24 9.90 4.59
C ARG A 29 -14.74 10.09 3.16
N HIS A 30 -13.77 9.30 2.73
CA HIS A 30 -13.11 9.31 1.42
C HIS A 30 -13.07 7.87 0.89
N ASP A 31 -14.24 7.25 0.78
CA ASP A 31 -14.39 5.83 0.46
C ASP A 31 -13.99 5.48 -0.97
N ASP A 32 -13.87 6.49 -1.84
CA ASP A 32 -13.32 6.39 -3.18
C ASP A 32 -11.78 6.28 -3.21
N TRP A 33 -11.11 6.49 -2.08
CA TRP A 33 -9.65 6.46 -2.03
C TRP A 33 -9.11 5.08 -1.65
N GLU A 34 -8.28 4.55 -2.55
CA GLU A 34 -7.67 3.22 -2.39
C GLU A 34 -6.23 3.28 -1.85
N LEU A 35 -5.68 4.49 -1.71
CA LEU A 35 -4.26 4.71 -1.39
C LEU A 35 -4.09 5.71 -0.25
N ILE A 36 -3.16 5.41 0.65
CA ILE A 36 -2.65 6.34 1.64
C ILE A 36 -1.50 7.15 1.03
N ASN A 37 -1.69 8.46 0.92
CA ASN A 37 -0.65 9.41 0.56
C ASN A 37 -0.26 10.24 1.79
N PRO A 38 0.89 9.97 2.44
CA PRO A 38 1.29 10.66 3.67
C PRO A 38 1.44 12.17 3.50
N THR A 39 1.88 12.63 2.33
CA THR A 39 2.05 14.06 2.03
C THR A 39 0.69 14.77 2.04
N LEU A 40 -0.32 14.13 1.48
CA LEU A 40 -1.67 14.68 1.45
C LEU A 40 -2.32 14.59 2.83
N LEU A 41 -2.14 13.47 3.55
CA LEU A 41 -2.65 13.34 4.92
C LEU A 41 -2.05 14.39 5.87
N ALA A 42 -0.77 14.71 5.74
CA ALA A 42 -0.15 15.78 6.52
C ALA A 42 -0.77 17.17 6.25
N ALA A 43 -1.33 17.38 5.05
CA ALA A 43 -2.04 18.61 4.71
C ALA A 43 -3.49 18.61 5.22
N ASP A 44 -4.18 17.48 5.08
CA ASP A 44 -5.62 17.36 5.42
C ASP A 44 -5.86 17.10 6.92
N LEU A 45 -4.89 16.51 7.61
CA LEU A 45 -4.91 16.20 9.04
C LEU A 45 -3.72 16.90 9.74
N PRO A 46 -3.74 18.24 9.86
CA PRO A 46 -2.61 19.00 10.41
C PRO A 46 -2.33 18.72 11.90
N ASP A 47 -3.32 18.18 12.63
CA ASP A 47 -3.20 17.81 14.04
C ASP A 47 -2.59 16.40 14.22
N LEU A 48 -2.42 15.63 13.14
CA LEU A 48 -1.83 14.30 13.20
C LEU A 48 -0.29 14.43 13.27
N ASP A 49 0.31 13.85 14.30
CA ASP A 49 1.76 13.87 14.44
C ASP A 49 2.42 13.07 13.29
N ILE A 50 3.32 13.73 12.55
CA ILE A 50 3.96 13.17 11.35
C ILE A 50 4.87 11.99 11.70
N PHE A 51 5.49 11.99 12.88
CA PHE A 51 6.33 10.88 13.33
C PHE A 51 5.48 9.69 13.76
N GLU A 52 4.34 9.92 14.42
CA GLU A 52 3.37 8.86 14.72
C GLU A 52 2.76 8.28 13.44
N LEU A 53 2.43 9.11 12.44
CA LEU A 53 1.97 8.64 11.14
C LEU A 53 3.04 7.78 10.45
N ALA A 54 4.29 8.24 10.41
CA ALA A 54 5.38 7.47 9.81
C ALA A 54 5.59 6.13 10.52
N GLY A 55 5.56 6.12 11.85
CA GLY A 55 5.68 4.90 12.66
C GLY A 55 4.52 3.92 12.43
N ALA A 56 3.29 4.42 12.37
CA ALA A 56 2.11 3.60 12.07
C ALA A 56 2.20 2.96 10.68
N LEU A 57 2.59 3.72 9.66
CA LEU A 57 2.70 3.19 8.30
C LEU A 57 3.85 2.17 8.15
N ASP A 58 4.96 2.39 8.84
CA ASP A 58 6.07 1.42 8.89
C ASP A 58 5.64 0.13 9.61
N GLU A 59 5.01 0.21 10.78
CA GLU A 59 4.49 -0.94 11.51
C GLU A 59 3.49 -1.74 10.68
N ALA A 60 2.50 -1.06 10.07
CA ALA A 60 1.51 -1.71 9.21
C ALA A 60 2.13 -2.39 7.99
N THR A 61 3.22 -1.83 7.44
CA THR A 61 3.97 -2.45 6.35
C THR A 61 4.73 -3.68 6.82
N GLN A 62 5.41 -3.61 7.98
CA GLN A 62 6.15 -4.75 8.55
C GLN A 62 5.23 -5.91 8.93
N ASN A 63 4.01 -5.61 9.37
CA ASN A 63 2.97 -6.59 9.68
C ASN A 63 2.29 -7.16 8.41
N GLY A 64 2.61 -6.65 7.22
CA GLY A 64 2.03 -7.10 5.97
C GLY A 64 0.57 -6.68 5.77
N GLU A 65 0.08 -5.69 6.51
CA GLU A 65 -1.26 -5.12 6.32
C GLU A 65 -1.28 -4.08 5.19
N LEU A 66 -0.15 -3.37 5.01
CA LEU A 66 0.06 -2.40 3.94
C LEU A 66 1.26 -2.79 3.07
N ARG A 67 1.23 -2.34 1.82
CA ARG A 67 2.35 -2.43 0.88
C ARG A 67 2.77 -1.03 0.44
N VAL A 68 4.07 -0.79 0.47
CA VAL A 68 4.68 0.44 -0.06
C VAL A 68 4.69 0.37 -1.58
N ARG A 69 4.22 1.43 -2.22
CA ARG A 69 4.28 1.65 -3.67
C ARG A 69 4.86 3.02 -3.97
N TYR A 70 5.38 3.14 -5.19
CA TYR A 70 6.05 4.32 -5.68
C TYR A 70 5.37 4.83 -6.93
N THR A 71 5.28 6.14 -7.03
CA THR A 71 4.70 6.84 -8.19
C THR A 71 5.28 8.25 -8.25
N VAL A 72 4.81 9.06 -9.18
CA VAL A 72 5.28 10.44 -9.38
C VAL A 72 4.10 11.40 -9.42
N LEU A 73 4.36 12.66 -9.10
CA LEU A 73 3.38 13.71 -9.38
C LEU A 73 3.37 14.02 -10.88
N THR A 74 2.19 13.94 -11.48
CA THR A 74 1.92 14.45 -12.83
C THR A 74 2.16 15.97 -12.88
N PRO A 75 2.36 16.58 -14.06
CA PRO A 75 2.50 18.04 -14.23
C PRO A 75 1.46 18.87 -13.46
N ASP A 76 0.23 18.37 -13.40
CA ASP A 76 -0.92 18.97 -12.72
C ASP A 76 -0.88 18.87 -11.18
N GLY A 77 0.14 18.22 -10.62
CA GLY A 77 0.33 18.08 -9.17
C GLY A 77 -0.47 16.95 -8.54
N VAL A 78 -1.17 16.13 -9.34
CA VAL A 78 -1.86 14.93 -8.86
C VAL A 78 -0.97 13.70 -8.99
N VAL A 79 -1.20 12.69 -8.16
CA VAL A 79 -0.50 11.40 -8.22
C VAL A 79 -0.81 10.71 -9.55
N ALA A 80 0.22 10.19 -10.23
CA ALA A 80 0.03 9.41 -11.45
C ALA A 80 -0.69 8.09 -11.15
N SER A 81 -1.54 7.64 -12.09
CA SER A 81 -2.36 6.44 -11.91
C SER A 81 -1.56 5.16 -11.74
N ASP A 82 -0.40 5.06 -12.39
CA ASP A 82 0.45 3.88 -12.32
C ASP A 82 1.25 3.84 -11.01
N LEU A 83 1.28 2.65 -10.40
CA LEU A 83 1.99 2.36 -9.16
C LEU A 83 3.08 1.32 -9.38
N TYR A 84 4.25 1.53 -8.78
CA TYR A 84 5.43 0.69 -8.98
C TYR A 84 5.97 0.15 -7.65
N ASP A 85 6.56 -1.04 -7.68
CA ASP A 85 7.15 -1.67 -6.49
C ASP A 85 8.51 -1.09 -6.11
N LEU A 86 9.24 -0.58 -7.10
CA LEU A 86 10.57 -0.01 -6.92
C LEU A 86 10.62 1.34 -7.64
N PRO A 87 11.30 2.36 -7.08
CA PRO A 87 11.49 3.64 -7.75
C PRO A 87 12.19 3.50 -9.11
N SER A 88 13.08 2.52 -9.25
CA SER A 88 13.80 2.22 -10.50
C SER A 88 12.94 1.61 -11.59
N SER A 89 11.78 1.05 -11.24
CA SER A 89 10.82 0.47 -12.19
C SER A 89 9.93 1.53 -12.84
N ILE A 90 9.97 2.79 -12.37
CA ILE A 90 9.17 3.88 -12.93
C ILE A 90 9.70 4.20 -14.33
N PRO A 91 8.85 4.12 -15.38
CA PRO A 91 9.23 4.48 -16.74
C PRO A 91 9.71 5.92 -16.83
N ARG A 92 10.61 6.21 -17.77
CA ARG A 92 11.10 7.58 -18.01
C ARG A 92 10.01 8.55 -18.50
N ARG A 93 8.93 8.01 -19.06
CA ARG A 93 7.78 8.76 -19.55
C ARG A 93 6.49 8.07 -19.14
N LEU A 94 5.53 8.86 -18.69
CA LEU A 94 4.18 8.42 -18.35
C LEU A 94 3.16 9.36 -18.99
N PRO A 95 1.97 8.85 -19.35
CA PRO A 95 0.84 9.69 -19.70
C PRO A 95 0.32 10.42 -18.45
N ASP A 96 -0.12 11.66 -18.63
CA ASP A 96 -0.99 12.33 -17.67
C ASP A 96 -2.47 11.98 -17.92
N ARG A 97 -3.38 12.63 -17.20
CA ARG A 97 -4.84 12.43 -17.36
C ARG A 97 -5.40 12.86 -18.72
N PHE A 98 -4.63 13.59 -19.52
CA PHE A 98 -4.98 14.03 -20.87
C PHE A 98 -4.25 13.22 -21.94
N GLU A 99 -3.60 12.11 -21.56
CA GLU A 99 -2.78 11.25 -22.43
C GLU A 99 -1.52 11.95 -22.97
N GLU A 100 -1.12 13.08 -22.36
CA GLU A 100 0.13 13.76 -22.72
C GLU A 100 1.31 13.13 -21.98
N LEU A 101 2.36 12.77 -22.73
CA LEU A 101 3.55 12.15 -22.15
C LEU A 101 4.43 13.19 -21.46
N PHE A 102 4.73 12.98 -20.17
CA PHE A 102 5.67 13.80 -19.41
C PHE A 102 6.91 13.00 -18.98
N THR A 103 8.02 13.71 -18.72
CA THR A 103 9.27 13.10 -18.25
C THR A 103 9.24 12.94 -16.74
N THR A 104 9.36 11.70 -16.24
CA THR A 104 9.21 11.38 -14.80
C THR A 104 10.41 11.78 -13.95
N ARG A 105 11.61 11.84 -14.52
CA ARG A 105 12.86 12.15 -13.79
C ARG A 105 12.89 13.54 -13.16
N GLU A 106 12.13 14.48 -13.71
CA GLU A 106 12.03 15.86 -13.24
C GLU A 106 10.85 16.06 -12.30
N ARG A 107 10.13 14.99 -11.96
CA ARG A 107 8.95 15.02 -11.09
C ARG A 107 9.29 14.51 -9.69
N PRO A 108 8.63 15.05 -8.65
CA PRO A 108 8.72 14.49 -7.31
C PRO A 108 8.28 13.03 -7.29
N LEU A 109 9.13 12.15 -6.74
CA LEU A 109 8.76 10.80 -6.38
C LEU A 109 7.86 10.84 -5.15
N VAL A 110 6.78 10.07 -5.17
CA VAL A 110 5.81 9.95 -4.09
C VAL A 110 5.74 8.51 -3.63
N THR A 111 5.81 8.32 -2.32
CA THR A 111 5.54 7.04 -1.67
C THR A 111 4.07 7.01 -1.28
N VAL A 112 3.37 5.96 -1.65
CA VAL A 112 1.98 5.71 -1.27
C VAL A 112 1.86 4.30 -0.69
N PHE A 113 0.79 4.05 0.07
CA PHE A 113 0.54 2.75 0.68
C PHE A 113 -0.82 2.23 0.24
N GLU A 114 -0.85 0.99 -0.21
CA GLU A 114 -2.07 0.26 -0.56
C GLU A 114 -2.28 -0.88 0.43
N ALA A 115 -3.52 -1.38 0.54
CA ALA A 115 -3.79 -2.60 1.30
C ALA A 115 -2.99 -3.76 0.70
N ALA A 116 -2.30 -4.53 1.54
CA ALA A 116 -1.73 -5.79 1.07
C ALA A 116 -2.89 -6.71 0.64
N GLN A 117 -2.88 -7.17 -0.61
CA GLN A 117 -3.80 -8.24 -0.99
C GLN A 117 -3.47 -9.49 -0.17
N PRO A 118 -4.46 -10.25 0.33
CA PRO A 118 -4.18 -11.57 0.86
C PRO A 118 -3.50 -12.34 -0.27
N SER A 119 -2.26 -12.76 -0.04
CA SER A 119 -1.62 -13.67 -0.98
C SER A 119 -2.55 -14.90 -1.06
N LEU A 120 -3.15 -15.11 -2.23
CA LEU A 120 -3.58 -16.45 -2.61
C LEU A 120 -2.30 -17.27 -2.54
N ALA A 121 -2.08 -17.93 -1.41
CA ALA A 121 -1.10 -18.98 -1.30
C ALA A 121 -1.39 -19.88 -2.50
N THR A 122 -0.47 -19.90 -3.46
CA THR A 122 -0.47 -20.95 -4.47
C THR A 122 -0.43 -22.22 -3.66
N ASP A 123 -1.54 -22.97 -3.68
CA ASP A 123 -1.57 -24.36 -3.27
C ASP A 123 -0.37 -25.00 -3.95
N LYS A 124 0.70 -25.20 -3.17
CA LYS A 124 1.65 -26.24 -3.48
C LYS A 124 0.80 -27.48 -3.33
N GLU A 125 0.25 -27.95 -4.45
CA GLU A 125 -0.04 -29.36 -4.61
C GLU A 125 1.24 -30.07 -4.18
N GLU A 126 1.21 -30.55 -2.94
CA GLU A 126 2.06 -31.62 -2.48
C GLU A 126 1.80 -32.76 -3.45
N ASP A 127 2.65 -32.85 -4.48
CA ASP A 127 2.80 -34.04 -5.27
C ASP A 127 3.26 -35.10 -4.27
N GLU A 128 2.28 -35.80 -3.70
CA GLU A 128 2.45 -36.94 -2.82
C GLU A 128 3.29 -37.96 -3.59
N GLY A 129 4.60 -37.88 -3.35
CA GLY A 129 5.56 -38.90 -3.70
C GLY A 129 5.03 -40.23 -3.20
N PHE A 130 4.56 -41.01 -4.17
CA PHE A 130 4.10 -42.39 -4.09
C PHE A 130 4.92 -43.18 -3.06
N SER A 131 4.35 -43.38 -1.87
CA SER A 131 4.97 -44.20 -0.83
C SER A 131 4.74 -45.67 -1.14
N ALA A 132 5.83 -46.44 -1.07
CA ALA A 132 5.87 -47.87 -1.29
C ALA A 132 4.85 -48.63 -0.41
N PHE A 133 4.25 -49.67 -0.97
CA PHE A 133 3.72 -50.78 -0.19
C PHE A 133 4.33 -52.09 -0.68
N GLU A 134 4.91 -52.82 0.28
CA GLU A 134 5.61 -54.08 0.16
C GLU A 134 4.70 -55.29 -0.07
N ALA A 135 5.37 -56.39 -0.46
CA ALA A 135 5.15 -57.78 -0.03
C ALA A 135 4.21 -58.71 -0.85
N GLY A 136 4.85 -59.71 -1.48
CA GLY A 136 4.58 -61.12 -1.16
C GLY A 136 3.63 -61.89 -2.07
N SER A 137 4.19 -62.73 -2.95
CA SER A 137 3.89 -64.18 -3.08
C SER A 137 4.95 -64.85 -3.94
#